data_AF-A0A938D2V8-F1
#
_entry.id   AF-A0A938D2V8-F1
#
_cell.length_a   1.000
_cell.length_b   1.000
_cell.length_c   1.000
_cell.angle_alpha   90.00
_cell.angle_beta   90.00
_cell.angle_gamma   90.00
#
_symmetry.space_group_name_H-M   'P 1'
#
loop_
_entity.id
_entity.type
_entity.pdbx_description
1 polymer ?
#
loop_
_entity_poly.entity_id
_entity_poly.type
_entity_poly.pdbx_seq_one_letter_code
_entity_poly.pdbx_strand_id
1 'polypeptide(L)'
;MSNHVHRREALRLATAAGLSALLPSRLLAVGAAPELAGNLKAFARKWVGPGKVPGMVIALGLPGLQTRYIAQGSQGFIDPDAMGPDTLFRIYSMTKPVTGMAAMLLVDEGRVGLDQPICDFLPKFAKMNVQVTPDGSVTEVKPAKNPITVRHLITHTSGLAYGIVQQGPIRQLLFEKGL
;
A
#
# COMPACT_ATOMS: atom_id res chain seq x y z
N MET A 1 -24.39 8.31 41.76
CA MET A 1 -23.03 8.60 41.24
C MET A 1 -22.11 7.47 41.71
N SER A 2 -21.84 6.48 40.87
CA SER A 2 -20.83 5.44 41.16
C SER A 2 -19.99 5.24 39.90
N ASN A 3 -18.73 5.68 39.97
CA ASN A 3 -17.76 5.54 38.90
C ASN A 3 -17.13 4.14 39.03
N HIS A 4 -17.62 3.18 38.25
CA HIS A 4 -16.97 1.87 38.15
C HIS A 4 -16.01 1.89 36.95
N VAL A 5 -14.73 2.17 37.24
CA VAL A 5 -13.65 1.93 36.27
C VAL A 5 -13.51 0.43 36.11
N HIS A 6 -13.81 -0.08 34.92
CA HIS A 6 -13.68 -1.51 34.63
C HIS A 6 -12.20 -1.92 34.62
N ARG A 7 -11.91 -3.09 35.21
CA ARG A 7 -10.58 -3.74 35.26
C ARG A 7 -9.88 -3.83 33.88
N ARG A 8 -10.64 -3.76 32.79
CA ARG A 8 -10.17 -3.74 31.38
C ARG A 8 -9.63 -2.38 30.92
N GLU A 9 -10.11 -1.27 31.47
CA GLU A 9 -9.60 0.08 31.14
C GLU A 9 -8.30 0.38 31.87
N ALA A 10 -8.20 -0.01 33.15
CA ALA A 10 -6.95 0.10 33.92
C ALA A 10 -5.79 -0.70 33.28
N LEU A 11 -6.06 -1.87 32.70
CA LEU A 11 -5.05 -2.66 31.99
C LEU A 11 -4.64 -2.06 30.63
N ARG A 12 -5.55 -1.34 29.94
CA ARG A 12 -5.25 -0.64 28.67
C ARG A 12 -4.42 0.63 28.90
N LEU A 13 -4.69 1.36 29.98
CA LEU A 13 -3.92 2.55 30.34
C LEU A 13 -2.50 2.22 30.84
N ALA A 14 -2.34 1.15 31.62
CA ALA A 14 -1.03 0.75 32.14
C ALA A 14 -0.10 0.15 31.05
N THR A 15 -0.65 -0.53 30.04
CA THR A 15 0.15 -1.08 28.92
C THR A 15 0.51 -0.02 27.88
N ALA A 16 -0.35 0.98 27.64
CA ALA A 16 -0.07 2.07 26.71
C ALA A 16 1.01 3.04 27.20
N ALA A 17 1.05 3.34 28.51
CA ALA A 17 2.03 4.27 29.07
C ALA A 17 3.44 3.65 29.20
N GLY A 18 3.54 2.37 29.56
CA GLY A 18 4.82 1.67 29.75
C GLY A 18 5.57 1.37 28.45
N LEU A 19 4.87 1.04 27.36
CA LEU A 19 5.49 0.86 26.04
C LEU A 19 5.77 2.19 25.33
N SER A 20 4.91 3.20 25.48
CA SER A 20 5.08 4.49 24.77
C SER A 20 6.22 5.36 25.27
N ALA A 21 6.74 5.17 26.49
CA ALA A 21 7.84 5.97 27.01
C ALA A 21 9.24 5.44 26.59
N LEU A 22 9.36 4.14 26.30
CA LEU A 22 10.63 3.49 25.91
C LEU A 22 10.83 3.38 24.40
N LEU A 23 9.75 3.36 23.63
CA LEU A 23 9.79 3.41 22.16
C LEU A 23 10.45 4.69 21.61
N PRO A 24 10.10 5.91 22.05
CA PRO A 24 10.66 7.14 21.47
C PRO A 24 12.15 7.25 21.71
N SER A 25 12.67 6.89 22.90
CA SER A 25 14.11 7.00 23.19
C SER A 25 14.96 6.01 22.39
N ARG A 26 14.51 4.78 22.18
CA ARG A 26 15.18 3.81 21.30
C ARG A 26 15.05 4.16 19.82
N LEU A 27 13.89 4.64 19.37
CA LEU A 27 13.69 5.12 17.98
C LEU A 27 14.55 6.35 17.69
N LEU A 28 14.64 7.30 18.63
CA LEU A 28 15.52 8.47 18.54
C LEU A 28 16.99 8.06 18.51
N ALA A 29 17.41 7.09 19.33
CA ALA A 29 18.78 6.56 19.32
C ALA A 29 19.13 5.85 18.01
N VAL A 30 18.20 5.06 17.43
CA VAL A 30 18.37 4.43 16.12
C VAL A 30 18.43 5.47 15.00
N GLY A 31 17.62 6.52 15.08
CA GLY A 31 17.64 7.66 14.15
C GLY A 31 18.91 8.49 14.22
N ALA A 32 19.49 8.62 15.41
CA ALA A 32 20.73 9.36 15.65
C ALA A 32 21.98 8.52 15.35
N ALA A 33 21.89 7.19 15.28
CA ALA A 33 23.02 6.30 15.08
C ALA A 33 23.76 6.61 13.75
N PRO A 34 25.02 7.09 13.80
CA PRO A 34 25.82 7.37 12.60
C PRO A 34 26.00 6.14 11.72
N GLU A 35 26.04 4.95 12.33
CA GLU A 35 26.13 3.67 11.64
C GLU A 35 24.95 3.42 10.70
N LEU A 36 23.72 3.85 11.06
CA LEU A 36 22.55 3.66 10.20
C LEU A 36 22.70 4.40 8.87
N ALA A 37 23.15 5.66 8.93
CA ALA A 37 23.39 6.44 7.71
C ALA A 37 24.50 5.83 6.85
N GLY A 38 25.58 5.33 7.47
CA GLY A 38 26.64 4.59 6.80
C GLY A 38 26.13 3.32 6.11
N ASN A 39 25.30 2.54 6.81
CA ASN A 39 24.72 1.30 6.32
C ASN A 39 23.75 1.53 5.15
N LEU A 40 22.89 2.55 5.24
CA LEU A 40 21.98 2.91 4.16
C LEU A 40 22.72 3.42 2.91
N LYS A 41 23.81 4.19 3.07
CA LYS A 41 24.69 4.57 1.96
C LYS A 41 25.37 3.35 1.33
N ALA A 42 25.86 2.43 2.15
CA ALA A 42 26.45 1.18 1.66
C ALA A 42 25.42 0.32 0.91
N PHE A 43 24.18 0.26 1.40
CA PHE A 43 23.07 -0.40 0.73
C PHE A 43 22.79 0.23 -0.64
N ALA A 44 22.64 1.55 -0.72
CA ALA A 44 22.43 2.25 -2.00
C ALA A 44 23.57 1.95 -3.00
N ARG A 45 24.83 2.04 -2.56
CA ARG A 45 26.01 1.69 -3.38
C ARG A 45 25.97 0.26 -3.92
N LYS A 46 25.53 -0.71 -3.12
CA LYS A 46 25.47 -2.12 -3.52
C LYS A 46 24.57 -2.36 -4.73
N TRP A 47 23.53 -1.55 -4.90
CA TRP A 47 22.59 -1.67 -6.03
C TRP A 47 22.98 -0.76 -7.20
N VAL A 48 23.40 0.47 -6.92
CA VAL A 48 23.74 1.45 -7.95
C VAL A 48 25.12 1.19 -8.57
N GLY A 49 26.14 0.91 -7.76
CA GLY A 49 27.53 0.78 -8.22
C GLY A 49 27.73 -0.30 -9.30
N PRO A 50 27.20 -1.52 -9.12
CA PRO A 50 27.23 -2.55 -10.16
C PRO A 50 26.23 -2.35 -11.31
N GLY A 51 25.47 -1.24 -11.33
CA GLY A 51 24.49 -0.95 -12.38
C GLY A 51 23.21 -1.79 -12.33
N LYS A 52 22.78 -2.28 -11.16
CA LYS A 52 21.52 -3.04 -11.04
C LYS A 52 20.29 -2.13 -11.13
N VAL A 53 20.43 -0.90 -10.66
CA VAL A 53 19.46 0.19 -10.81
C VAL A 53 20.25 1.48 -11.12
N PRO A 54 19.67 2.45 -11.86
CA PRO A 54 20.40 3.65 -12.24
C PRO A 54 20.65 4.60 -11.07
N GLY A 55 19.71 4.63 -10.12
CA GLY A 55 19.81 5.42 -8.91
C GLY A 55 18.82 4.96 -7.84
N MET A 56 18.99 5.48 -6.64
CA MET A 56 18.19 5.13 -5.47
C MET A 56 18.08 6.33 -4.53
N VAL A 57 16.89 6.53 -3.96
CA VAL A 57 16.65 7.44 -2.84
C VAL A 57 16.10 6.63 -1.67
N ILE A 58 16.67 6.86 -0.48
CA ILE A 58 16.19 6.29 0.77
C ILE A 58 15.83 7.45 1.68
N ALA A 59 14.57 7.50 2.12
CA ALA A 59 14.09 8.45 3.11
C ALA A 59 13.92 7.76 4.47
N LEU A 60 14.50 8.35 5.52
CA LEU A 60 14.31 7.92 6.91
C LEU A 60 13.59 9.03 7.66
N GLY A 61 12.28 8.86 7.85
CA GLY A 61 11.46 9.71 8.69
C GLY A 61 11.25 9.08 10.06
N LEU A 62 11.55 9.81 11.13
CA LEU A 62 11.29 9.39 12.51
C LEU A 62 10.52 10.50 13.24
N PRO A 63 9.62 10.16 14.18
CA PRO A 63 8.85 11.17 14.91
C PRO A 63 9.75 12.22 15.58
N GLY A 64 9.45 13.49 15.35
CA GLY A 64 10.17 14.62 15.94
C GLY A 64 11.56 14.92 15.32
N LEU A 65 11.99 14.17 14.30
CA LEU A 65 13.25 14.39 13.59
C LEU A 65 13.02 14.82 12.14
N GLN A 66 13.92 15.66 11.61
CA GLN A 66 13.91 15.96 10.18
C GLN A 66 14.20 14.68 9.38
N THR A 67 13.46 14.49 8.29
CA THR A 67 13.66 13.37 7.37
C THR A 67 15.07 13.43 6.79
N ARG A 68 15.78 12.31 6.90
CA ARG A 68 17.11 12.17 6.29
C ARG A 68 16.99 11.46 4.96
N TYR A 69 17.64 12.00 3.94
CA TYR A 69 17.67 11.43 2.60
C TYR A 69 19.07 10.94 2.25
N ILE A 70 19.14 9.76 1.65
CA ILE A 70 20.34 9.23 1.01
C ILE A 70 20.00 9.00 -0.44
N ALA A 71 20.68 9.72 -1.34
CA ALA A 71 20.53 9.56 -2.77
C ALA A 71 21.86 9.13 -3.40
N GLN A 72 21.78 8.28 -4.41
CA GLN A 72 22.92 7.73 -5.14
C GLN A 72 22.52 7.48 -6.60
N GLY A 73 23.40 7.78 -7.55
CA GLY A 73 23.19 7.49 -8.97
C GLY A 73 22.38 8.56 -9.69
N SER A 74 21.80 8.18 -10.82
CA SER A 74 21.05 9.06 -11.72
C SER A 74 19.61 8.58 -11.92
N GLN A 75 18.77 9.42 -12.51
CA GLN A 75 17.34 9.13 -12.71
C GLN A 75 17.07 8.01 -13.73
N GLY A 76 18.06 7.65 -14.55
CA GLY A 76 17.98 6.63 -15.57
C GLY A 76 19.37 6.16 -16.01
N PHE A 77 19.46 4.99 -16.65
CA PHE A 77 20.75 4.38 -17.01
C PHE A 77 21.58 5.22 -18.00
N ILE A 78 20.90 6.01 -18.84
CA ILE A 78 21.50 6.95 -19.79
C ILE A 78 21.14 8.40 -19.47
N ASP A 79 20.46 8.62 -18.35
CA ASP A 79 20.04 9.94 -17.89
C ASP A 79 21.17 10.54 -17.03
N PRO A 80 21.68 11.72 -17.37
CA PRO A 80 22.74 12.36 -16.59
C PRO A 80 22.23 12.99 -15.29
N ASP A 81 20.92 13.18 -15.13
CA ASP A 81 20.37 13.90 -13.98
C ASP A 81 20.55 13.09 -12.70
N ALA A 82 21.10 13.75 -11.67
CA ALA A 82 21.32 13.12 -10.39
C ALA A 82 20.00 12.73 -9.71
N MET A 83 20.02 11.60 -9.02
CA MET A 83 18.92 11.19 -8.16
C MET A 83 18.86 12.07 -6.90
N GLY A 84 17.67 12.50 -6.49
CA GLY A 84 17.47 13.37 -5.32
C GLY A 84 16.12 13.19 -4.63
N PRO A 85 15.91 13.80 -3.46
CA PRO A 85 14.65 13.70 -2.70
C PRO A 85 13.43 14.20 -3.48
N ASP A 86 13.63 15.14 -4.42
CA ASP A 86 12.58 15.74 -5.25
C ASP A 86 12.45 15.08 -6.63
N THR A 87 13.20 14.00 -6.90
CA THR A 87 13.06 13.24 -8.15
C THR A 87 11.66 12.63 -8.24
N LEU A 88 11.04 12.76 -9.41
CA LEU A 88 9.71 12.19 -9.67
C LEU A 88 9.81 10.70 -10.01
N PHE A 89 9.09 9.87 -9.25
CA PHE A 89 8.99 8.44 -9.50
C PHE A 89 7.60 8.06 -9.98
N ARG A 90 7.53 7.10 -10.92
CA ARG A 90 6.30 6.34 -11.16
C ARG A 90 6.11 5.35 -10.02
N ILE A 91 5.21 5.65 -9.10
CA ILE A 91 5.05 4.88 -7.86
C ILE A 91 4.11 3.66 -7.97
N TYR A 92 3.46 3.47 -9.13
CA TYR A 92 2.58 2.33 -9.42
C TYR A 92 1.60 2.02 -8.29
N SER A 93 1.61 0.79 -7.76
CA SER A 93 0.70 0.34 -6.72
C SER A 93 0.80 1.12 -5.40
N MET A 94 1.88 1.88 -5.17
CA MET A 94 1.96 2.80 -4.02
C MET A 94 0.94 3.94 -4.08
N THR A 95 0.22 4.11 -5.21
CA THR A 95 -0.96 4.99 -5.27
C THR A 95 -2.14 4.46 -4.45
N LYS A 96 -2.22 3.15 -4.19
CA LYS A 96 -3.38 2.52 -3.50
C LYS A 96 -3.68 3.11 -2.11
N PRO A 97 -2.71 3.33 -1.20
CA PRO A 97 -2.98 3.99 0.07
C PRO A 97 -3.55 5.42 -0.08
N VAL A 98 -3.12 6.16 -1.10
CA VAL A 98 -3.66 7.51 -1.38
C VAL A 98 -5.13 7.42 -1.79
N THR A 99 -5.47 6.52 -2.71
CA THR A 99 -6.86 6.25 -3.11
C THR A 99 -7.70 5.68 -1.96
N GLY A 100 -7.13 4.79 -1.15
CA GLY A 100 -7.78 4.23 0.04
C GLY A 100 -8.12 5.31 1.06
N MET A 101 -7.20 6.25 1.33
CA MET A 101 -7.45 7.40 2.20
C MET A 101 -8.56 8.29 1.63
N ALA A 102 -8.55 8.60 0.32
CA ALA A 102 -9.64 9.34 -0.31
C ALA A 102 -10.99 8.63 -0.16
N ALA A 103 -11.03 7.30 -0.31
CA ALA A 103 -12.24 6.52 -0.07
C ALA A 103 -12.68 6.59 1.40
N MET A 104 -11.75 6.56 2.37
CA MET A 104 -12.09 6.66 3.79
C MET A 104 -12.60 8.03 4.20
N LEU A 105 -12.13 9.11 3.55
CA LEU A 105 -12.71 10.46 3.74
C LEU A 105 -14.19 10.48 3.32
N LEU A 106 -14.54 9.85 2.19
CA LEU A 106 -15.94 9.74 1.76
C LEU A 106 -16.79 8.88 2.70
N VAL A 107 -16.19 7.86 3.33
CA VAL A 107 -16.85 7.05 4.36
C VAL A 107 -17.11 7.89 5.63
N ASP A 108 -16.12 8.66 6.07
CA ASP A 108 -16.23 9.55 7.24
C ASP A 108 -17.30 10.63 7.02
N GLU A 109 -17.37 11.18 5.82
CA GLU A 109 -18.42 12.13 5.39
C GLU A 109 -19.81 11.50 5.21
N GLY A 110 -19.95 10.18 5.38
CA GLY A 110 -21.22 9.46 5.21
C GLY A 110 -21.71 9.40 3.75
N ARG A 111 -20.85 9.69 2.77
CA ARG A 111 -21.20 9.71 1.34
C ARG A 111 -21.09 8.35 0.67
N VAL A 112 -20.29 7.46 1.24
CA VAL A 112 -20.10 6.08 0.77
C VAL A 112 -20.08 5.16 1.98
N GLY A 113 -20.83 4.06 1.95
CA GLY A 113 -20.73 3.01 2.96
C GLY A 113 -19.66 1.97 2.63
N LEU A 114 -18.92 1.48 3.62
CA LEU A 114 -17.98 0.36 3.41
C LEU A 114 -18.69 -0.89 2.86
N ASP A 115 -19.88 -1.18 3.37
CA ASP A 115 -20.67 -2.34 2.96
C ASP A 115 -21.67 -2.00 1.84
N GLN A 116 -21.58 -0.80 1.28
CA GLN A 116 -22.39 -0.39 0.14
C GLN A 116 -21.97 -1.17 -1.12
N PRO A 117 -22.92 -1.76 -1.87
CA PRO A 117 -22.63 -2.39 -3.15
C PRO A 117 -22.07 -1.40 -4.17
N ILE A 118 -21.00 -1.77 -4.89
CA ILE A 118 -20.41 -0.89 -5.89
C ILE A 118 -21.31 -0.70 -7.11
N CYS A 119 -22.29 -1.59 -7.31
CA CYS A 119 -23.26 -1.49 -8.41
C CYS A 119 -24.18 -0.27 -8.29
N ASP A 120 -24.29 0.33 -7.10
CA ASP A 120 -25.00 1.60 -6.89
C ASP A 120 -24.31 2.75 -7.64
N PHE A 121 -22.98 2.66 -7.82
CA PHE A 121 -22.16 3.63 -8.54
C PHE A 121 -21.75 3.16 -9.94
N LEU A 122 -21.57 1.85 -10.11
CA LEU A 122 -21.08 1.19 -11.32
C LEU A 122 -22.04 0.06 -11.71
N PRO A 123 -23.21 0.37 -12.31
CA PRO A 123 -24.29 -0.60 -12.55
C PRO A 123 -23.88 -1.86 -13.34
N LYS A 124 -22.81 -1.77 -14.16
CA LYS A 124 -22.25 -2.92 -14.89
C LYS A 124 -21.74 -4.05 -13.98
N PHE A 125 -21.49 -3.78 -12.69
CA PHE A 125 -21.09 -4.78 -11.70
C PHE A 125 -22.28 -5.47 -11.00
N ALA A 126 -23.53 -5.15 -11.35
CA ALA A 126 -24.71 -5.74 -10.69
C ALA A 126 -24.86 -7.25 -10.93
N LYS A 127 -24.41 -7.74 -12.10
CA LYS A 127 -24.58 -9.14 -12.54
C LYS A 127 -23.25 -9.75 -12.96
N MET A 128 -22.29 -9.77 -12.04
CA MET A 128 -20.98 -10.37 -12.28
C MET A 128 -21.07 -11.90 -12.34
N ASN A 129 -20.27 -12.48 -13.22
CA ASN A 129 -19.98 -13.91 -13.26
C ASN A 129 -18.55 -14.17 -12.78
N VAL A 130 -18.32 -15.37 -12.24
CA VAL A 130 -17.02 -15.82 -11.73
C VAL A 130 -16.63 -17.09 -12.48
N GLN A 131 -15.38 -17.20 -12.93
CA GLN A 131 -14.87 -18.43 -13.51
C GLN A 131 -14.99 -19.59 -12.52
N VAL A 132 -15.43 -20.75 -13.01
CA VAL A 132 -15.56 -21.95 -12.18
C VAL A 132 -14.18 -22.50 -11.81
N THR A 133 -13.28 -22.54 -12.80
CA THR A 133 -11.91 -23.01 -12.67
C THR A 133 -10.94 -21.83 -12.84
N PRO A 134 -10.08 -21.53 -11.85
CA PRO A 134 -9.05 -20.50 -11.99
C PRO A 134 -8.19 -20.72 -13.24
N ASP A 135 -7.92 -19.66 -14.01
CA ASP A 135 -7.20 -19.69 -15.30
C ASP A 135 -7.78 -20.63 -16.37
N GLY A 136 -8.97 -21.19 -16.13
CA GLY A 136 -9.67 -22.09 -17.04
C GLY A 136 -10.45 -21.34 -18.13
N SER A 137 -11.47 -22.00 -18.67
CA SER A 137 -12.31 -21.41 -19.70
C SER A 137 -12.95 -20.09 -19.23
N VAL A 138 -13.00 -19.12 -20.14
CA VAL A 138 -13.68 -17.82 -19.96
C VAL A 138 -15.19 -17.92 -20.17
N THR A 139 -15.67 -19.03 -20.73
CA THR A 139 -17.10 -19.32 -20.91
C THR A 139 -17.66 -20.22 -19.80
N GLU A 140 -16.80 -20.95 -19.08
CA GLU A 140 -17.20 -21.75 -17.92
C GLU A 140 -17.28 -20.87 -16.67
N VAL A 141 -18.44 -20.23 -16.50
CA VAL A 141 -18.67 -19.26 -15.44
C VAL A 141 -19.96 -19.56 -14.67
N LYS A 142 -20.03 -19.07 -13.43
CA LYS A 142 -21.24 -19.09 -12.61
C LYS A 142 -21.55 -17.70 -12.06
N PRO A 143 -22.81 -17.37 -11.76
CA PRO A 143 -23.16 -16.09 -11.12
C PRO A 143 -22.39 -15.88 -9.81
N ALA A 144 -21.95 -14.65 -9.57
CA ALA A 144 -21.38 -14.26 -8.28
C ALA A 144 -22.44 -14.42 -7.17
N LYS A 145 -22.02 -14.93 -6.00
CA LYS A 145 -22.94 -15.18 -4.87
C LYS A 145 -23.44 -13.90 -4.21
N ASN A 146 -22.59 -12.87 -4.15
CA ASN A 146 -22.86 -11.61 -3.49
C ASN A 146 -22.40 -10.44 -4.40
N PRO A 147 -23.04 -9.27 -4.32
CA PRO A 147 -22.51 -8.05 -4.91
C PRO A 147 -21.13 -7.70 -4.33
N ILE A 148 -20.28 -7.05 -5.13
CA ILE A 148 -19.01 -6.49 -4.67
C ILE A 148 -19.32 -5.23 -3.85
N THR A 149 -18.70 -5.07 -2.67
CA THR A 149 -18.84 -3.89 -1.82
C THR A 149 -17.59 -3.01 -1.90
N VAL A 150 -17.69 -1.77 -1.42
CA VAL A 150 -16.54 -0.87 -1.29
C VAL A 150 -15.44 -1.49 -0.41
N ARG A 151 -15.82 -2.16 0.69
CA ARG A 151 -14.90 -2.91 1.56
C ARG A 151 -14.11 -3.94 0.77
N HIS A 152 -14.79 -4.73 -0.07
CA HIS A 152 -14.11 -5.73 -0.89
C HIS A 152 -13.07 -5.13 -1.85
N LEU A 153 -13.28 -3.92 -2.37
CA LEU A 153 -12.30 -3.24 -3.21
C LEU A 153 -11.07 -2.82 -2.41
N ILE A 154 -11.25 -2.13 -1.28
CA ILE A 154 -10.14 -1.59 -0.49
C ILE A 154 -9.35 -2.67 0.27
N THR A 155 -9.93 -3.86 0.47
CA THR A 155 -9.25 -5.02 1.08
C THR A 155 -8.81 -6.07 0.06
N HIS A 156 -8.98 -5.83 -1.25
CA HIS A 156 -8.62 -6.78 -2.31
C HIS A 156 -9.29 -8.16 -2.18
N THR A 157 -10.57 -8.19 -1.80
CA THR A 157 -11.38 -9.42 -1.65
C THR A 157 -12.60 -9.45 -2.58
N SER A 158 -12.64 -8.59 -3.60
CA SER A 158 -13.73 -8.50 -4.58
C SER A 158 -13.76 -9.62 -5.62
N GLY A 159 -12.68 -10.40 -5.73
CA GLY A 159 -12.50 -11.40 -6.80
C GLY A 159 -12.04 -10.82 -8.13
N LEU A 160 -11.80 -9.50 -8.23
CA LEU A 160 -11.18 -8.89 -9.41
C LEU A 160 -9.68 -9.21 -9.44
N ALA A 161 -9.16 -9.41 -10.64
CA ALA A 161 -7.76 -9.78 -10.86
C ALA A 161 -7.11 -8.91 -11.94
N TYR A 162 -5.83 -9.16 -12.22
CA TYR A 162 -5.03 -8.41 -13.20
C TYR A 162 -4.43 -9.33 -14.26
N GLY A 163 -4.31 -8.85 -15.50
CA GLY A 163 -3.63 -9.55 -16.60
C GLY A 163 -2.13 -9.76 -16.37
N ILE A 164 -1.51 -9.00 -15.46
CA ILE A 164 -0.11 -9.19 -15.05
C ILE A 164 0.08 -10.30 -13.99
N VAL A 165 -1.01 -10.84 -13.43
CA VAL A 165 -0.98 -11.91 -12.42
C VAL A 165 -1.67 -13.19 -12.92
N GLN A 166 -2.86 -13.05 -13.50
CA GLN A 166 -3.66 -14.16 -14.04
C GLN A 166 -2.93 -14.87 -15.18
N GLN A 167 -3.29 -16.12 -15.44
CA GLN A 167 -2.85 -16.91 -16.58
C GLN A 167 -4.04 -17.34 -17.46
N GLY A 168 -3.76 -18.18 -18.45
CA GLY A 168 -4.79 -18.79 -19.28
C GLY A 168 -5.57 -17.83 -20.17
N PRO A 169 -6.76 -18.25 -20.67
CA PRO A 169 -7.55 -17.49 -21.63
C PRO A 169 -8.03 -16.13 -21.11
N ILE A 170 -8.28 -15.98 -19.79
CA ILE A 170 -8.73 -14.69 -19.23
C ILE A 170 -7.64 -13.62 -19.33
N ARG A 171 -6.36 -13.99 -19.18
CA ARG A 171 -5.22 -13.09 -19.39
C ARG A 171 -5.19 -12.56 -20.82
N GLN A 172 -5.38 -13.45 -21.81
CA GLN A 172 -5.38 -13.07 -23.22
C GLN A 172 -6.51 -12.07 -23.52
N LEU A 173 -7.72 -12.34 -23.03
CA LEU A 173 -8.86 -11.43 -23.20
C LEU A 173 -8.65 -10.06 -22.54
N LEU A 174 -7.99 -10.01 -21.38
CA LEU A 174 -7.66 -8.73 -20.73
C LEU A 174 -6.74 -7.90 -21.64
N PHE A 175 -5.65 -8.50 -22.13
CA PHE A 175 -4.71 -7.79 -23.02
C PHE A 175 -5.32 -7.42 -24.38
N GLU A 176 -6.14 -8.27 -24.98
CA GLU A 176 -6.89 -7.93 -26.21
C GLU A 176 -7.81 -6.72 -26.01
N LYS A 177 -8.31 -6.52 -24.79
CA LYS A 177 -9.12 -5.36 -24.39
C LYS A 177 -8.27 -4.18 -23.88
N GLY A 178 -6.95 -4.28 -23.88
CA GLY A 178 -6.03 -3.24 -23.41
C GLY A 178 -5.96 -3.11 -21.88
N LEU A 179 -6.25 -4.19 -21.14
CA LEU A 179 -6.26 -4.25 -19.68
C LEU A 179 -5.11 -5.09 -19.10
#